data_AF-A0A2T0GZR4-F1
#
_entry.id   AF-A0A2T0GZR4-F1
#
_cell.length_a   1.000
_cell.length_b   1.000
_cell.length_c   1.000
_cell.angle_alpha   90.00
_cell.angle_beta   90.00
_cell.angle_gamma   90.00
#
_symmetry.space_group_name_H-M   'P 1'
#
loop_
_entity.id
_entity.type
_entity.pdbx_description
1 polymer ?
#
loop_
_entity_poly.entity_id
_entity_poly.type
_entity_poly.pdbx_seq_one_letter_code
_entity_poly.pdbx_strand_id
1 'polypeptide(L)'
;MKWLPGGWQRADRANPKGGTAPYSTLAQHETVVERRNVPPDDTGTVPQRTTSRRADTPSPTRVAPKAGQWSEPAPLLGEHARDVDVSGAAFRNLVIGGGTSGFLTVLCAAALAGSGNGFWLWCWQIVFGVVFLWFLASAKGAMSGRGFLVDNRGIYPRTSGEVFAVPWSEITAVGVGSLRPVESRKLVHPERRRALEIFPADPGFVARYPELDRWRVEEAPPMQGLPGTRYRFHLPALNRLPKRLEKAVQAAAPRVWVGQYRRKPPTPSQ
;
A
#
# COMPACT_ATOMS: atom_id res chain seq x y z
N MET A 1 26.00 -12.16 12.60
CA MET A 1 24.61 -12.06 12.04
C MET A 1 24.65 -11.08 10.88
N LYS A 2 24.27 -11.50 9.67
CA LYS A 2 24.44 -10.71 8.43
C LYS A 2 23.06 -10.29 7.89
N TRP A 3 22.94 -9.01 7.55
CA TRP A 3 21.71 -8.35 7.08
C TRP A 3 21.45 -8.69 5.60
N LEU A 4 20.21 -9.08 5.26
CA LEU A 4 19.72 -9.18 3.89
C LEU A 4 18.40 -8.39 3.75
N PRO A 5 18.18 -7.70 2.61
CA PRO A 5 16.97 -6.94 2.34
C PRO A 5 15.82 -7.90 1.97
N GLY A 6 14.99 -8.26 2.94
CA GLY A 6 13.89 -9.20 2.67
C GLY A 6 12.96 -9.54 3.84
N GLY A 7 13.37 -9.31 5.10
CA GLY A 7 12.54 -9.68 6.25
C GLY A 7 12.44 -11.19 6.43
N TRP A 8 12.21 -11.62 7.68
CA TRP A 8 12.33 -13.01 8.12
C TRP A 8 11.35 -13.96 7.42
N GLN A 9 11.88 -15.04 6.83
CA GLN A 9 11.13 -16.22 6.42
C GLN A 9 10.88 -17.11 7.65
N ARG A 10 9.66 -17.63 7.78
CA ARG A 10 9.15 -18.36 8.95
C ARG A 10 9.91 -19.67 9.18
N ALA A 11 10.15 -19.97 10.46
CA ALA A 11 10.26 -21.34 10.94
C ALA A 11 9.03 -21.66 11.80
N ASP A 12 8.51 -22.86 11.57
CA ASP A 12 7.75 -23.69 12.48
C ASP A 12 6.21 -23.66 12.42
N ARG A 13 5.74 -24.88 12.17
CA ARG A 13 4.41 -25.37 11.88
C ARG A 13 4.09 -26.34 13.02
N ALA A 14 3.05 -26.07 13.80
CA ALA A 14 2.41 -27.08 14.64
C ALA A 14 0.93 -26.71 14.86
N ASN A 15 0.06 -27.64 14.48
CA ASN A 15 -1.40 -27.61 14.63
C ASN A 15 -1.79 -28.53 15.81
N PRO A 16 -3.08 -28.74 16.14
CA PRO A 16 -3.93 -28.02 17.09
C PRO A 16 -4.35 -28.91 18.30
N LYS A 17 -5.09 -28.38 19.28
CA LYS A 17 -6.19 -29.11 19.98
C LYS A 17 -6.92 -28.29 21.06
N GLY A 18 -8.24 -28.49 21.11
CA GLY A 18 -9.15 -28.21 22.24
C GLY A 18 -9.72 -26.78 22.23
N GLY A 19 -11.02 -26.52 22.30
CA GLY A 19 -12.17 -27.34 22.69
C GLY A 19 -13.07 -26.50 23.61
N THR A 20 -14.39 -26.66 23.44
CA THR A 20 -15.51 -26.19 24.30
C THR A 20 -16.10 -24.78 24.08
N ALA A 21 -17.38 -24.80 23.69
CA ALA A 21 -18.38 -23.74 23.66
C ALA A 21 -19.09 -23.63 25.05
N PRO A 22 -20.32 -23.10 25.16
CA PRO A 22 -20.83 -21.73 24.93
C PRO A 22 -21.48 -21.13 26.20
N TYR A 23 -21.75 -19.81 26.24
CA TYR A 23 -22.85 -19.28 27.06
C TYR A 23 -23.45 -17.98 26.49
N SER A 24 -24.78 -17.95 26.53
CA SER A 24 -25.77 -16.92 26.20
C SER A 24 -25.59 -15.61 27.02
N THR A 25 -26.29 -14.47 26.87
CA THR A 25 -27.44 -13.96 26.11
C THR A 25 -27.50 -12.42 26.36
N LEU A 26 -28.16 -11.68 25.45
CA LEU A 26 -29.08 -10.53 25.68
C LEU A 26 -28.88 -9.26 24.83
N ALA A 27 -30.02 -8.89 24.23
CA ALA A 27 -30.55 -7.58 23.80
C ALA A 27 -29.78 -6.79 22.72
N GLN A 28 -30.26 -6.79 21.47
CA GLN A 28 -31.32 -5.90 20.95
C GLN A 28 -31.00 -4.41 21.13
N HIS A 29 -30.64 -3.76 20.03
CA HIS A 29 -31.25 -2.48 19.66
C HIS A 29 -31.29 -2.35 18.14
N GLU A 30 -32.47 -2.59 17.58
CA GLU A 30 -32.90 -2.05 16.30
C GLU A 30 -32.74 -0.52 16.32
N THR A 31 -32.22 0.03 15.22
CA THR A 31 -32.62 1.36 14.77
C THR A 31 -32.86 1.31 13.27
N VAL A 32 -34.14 1.49 12.94
CA VAL A 32 -34.75 1.55 11.62
C VAL A 32 -34.56 2.95 11.03
N VAL A 33 -34.08 2.95 9.79
CA VAL A 33 -34.38 3.82 8.63
C VAL A 33 -34.93 5.23 8.89
N GLU A 34 -34.23 6.23 8.35
CA GLU A 34 -34.90 7.38 7.70
C GLU A 34 -34.29 7.67 6.33
N ARG A 35 -35.01 7.26 5.27
CA ARG A 35 -34.78 7.63 3.87
C ARG A 35 -35.43 8.99 3.64
N ARG A 36 -34.64 10.00 3.25
CA ARG A 36 -35.17 11.25 2.69
C ARG A 36 -35.17 11.19 1.17
N ASN A 37 -36.38 11.20 0.62
CA ASN A 37 -36.70 11.32 -0.81
C ASN A 37 -36.27 12.69 -1.36
N VAL A 38 -35.71 12.72 -2.57
CA VAL A 38 -35.52 13.92 -3.38
C VAL A 38 -36.18 13.65 -4.75
N PRO A 39 -37.01 14.56 -5.31
CA PRO A 39 -37.75 14.34 -6.56
C PRO A 39 -36.88 14.54 -7.82
N PRO A 40 -37.35 14.06 -9.00
CA PRO A 40 -36.64 14.17 -10.27
C PRO A 40 -36.93 15.50 -10.95
N ASP A 41 -35.96 16.02 -11.70
CA ASP A 41 -36.20 17.07 -12.68
C ASP A 41 -35.56 16.69 -14.01
N ASP A 42 -36.29 17.01 -15.07
CA ASP A 42 -36.26 16.35 -16.37
C ASP A 42 -35.65 17.26 -17.45
N THR A 43 -35.23 16.64 -18.56
CA THR A 43 -34.99 17.21 -19.90
C THR A 43 -33.85 18.21 -20.17
N GLY A 44 -33.06 17.94 -21.24
CA GLY A 44 -32.33 19.00 -21.95
C GLY A 44 -31.08 18.64 -22.78
N THR A 45 -31.23 17.83 -23.82
CA THR A 45 -30.64 18.03 -25.17
C THR A 45 -29.10 18.03 -25.38
N VAL A 46 -28.66 17.01 -26.13
CA VAL A 46 -27.36 16.83 -26.82
C VAL A 46 -27.26 17.76 -28.05
N PRO A 47 -26.05 18.21 -28.43
CA PRO A 47 -25.58 17.91 -29.79
C PRO A 47 -24.12 17.44 -29.87
N GLN A 48 -23.91 16.40 -30.70
CA GLN A 48 -22.63 15.91 -31.19
C GLN A 48 -21.87 16.98 -31.97
N ARG A 49 -20.53 16.99 -31.87
CA ARG A 49 -19.67 17.44 -32.96
C ARG A 49 -18.41 16.60 -33.08
N THR A 50 -18.18 16.18 -34.31
CA THR A 50 -17.25 15.14 -34.76
C THR A 50 -15.86 15.70 -35.06
N THR A 51 -14.84 14.91 -34.69
CA THR A 51 -13.48 14.76 -35.27
C THR A 51 -12.51 15.96 -35.34
N SER A 52 -11.37 15.82 -34.64
CA SER A 52 -10.03 16.10 -35.19
C SER A 52 -8.91 15.42 -34.38
N ARG A 53 -8.33 14.39 -35.00
CA ARG A 53 -6.88 14.14 -35.22
C ARG A 53 -5.86 14.30 -34.06
N ARG A 54 -5.42 13.13 -33.56
CA ARG A 54 -4.02 12.68 -33.33
C ARG A 54 -3.06 13.59 -32.53
N ALA A 55 -2.77 13.19 -31.30
CA ALA A 55 -1.43 13.30 -30.70
C ALA A 55 -1.20 12.08 -29.81
N ASP A 56 -0.01 11.49 -29.92
CA ASP A 56 0.37 10.18 -29.43
C ASP A 56 0.25 10.04 -27.90
N THR A 57 -0.60 9.10 -27.46
CA THR A 57 -0.62 8.63 -26.07
C THR A 57 0.42 7.52 -25.92
N PRO A 58 1.36 7.59 -24.96
CA PRO A 58 2.30 6.50 -24.73
C PRO A 58 1.56 5.22 -24.34
N SER A 59 1.85 4.14 -25.07
CA SER A 59 1.28 2.81 -24.85
C SER A 59 1.37 2.38 -23.38
N PRO A 60 0.28 1.85 -22.78
CA PRO A 60 0.34 1.27 -21.45
C PRO A 60 1.29 0.06 -21.48
N THR A 61 2.20 0.04 -20.51
CA THR A 61 3.27 -0.96 -20.30
C THR A 61 2.76 -2.39 -20.48
N ARG A 62 3.14 -3.02 -21.60
CA ARG A 62 2.80 -4.41 -21.92
C ARG A 62 3.63 -5.34 -21.04
N VAL A 63 2.98 -6.03 -20.10
CA VAL A 63 3.59 -7.15 -19.37
C VAL A 63 3.65 -8.33 -20.35
N ALA A 64 4.87 -8.77 -20.69
CA ALA A 64 5.05 -9.98 -21.50
C ALA A 64 4.82 -11.22 -20.62
N PRO A 65 3.93 -12.15 -21.00
CA PRO A 65 3.74 -13.38 -20.26
C PRO A 65 4.95 -14.31 -20.43
N LYS A 66 5.33 -14.97 -19.34
CA LYS A 66 6.29 -16.08 -19.33
C LYS A 66 5.70 -17.23 -20.15
N ALA A 67 6.43 -17.69 -21.17
CA ALA A 67 5.97 -18.72 -22.09
C ALA A 67 5.63 -20.03 -21.35
N GLY A 68 4.40 -20.53 -21.53
CA GLY A 68 4.00 -21.88 -21.12
C GLY A 68 2.73 -22.00 -20.27
N GLN A 69 2.16 -20.90 -19.79
CA GLN A 69 0.92 -20.94 -19.00
C GLN A 69 -0.23 -20.40 -19.85
N TRP A 70 -1.23 -21.25 -20.15
CA TRP A 70 -2.47 -20.86 -20.80
C TRP A 70 -3.13 -19.78 -19.93
N SER A 71 -2.88 -18.53 -20.29
CA SER A 71 -3.26 -17.37 -19.51
C SER A 71 -4.58 -16.86 -20.07
N GLU A 72 -5.61 -16.81 -19.23
CA GLU A 72 -6.71 -15.87 -19.44
C GLU A 72 -6.13 -14.50 -19.82
N PRO A 73 -6.76 -13.75 -20.74
CA PRO A 73 -6.25 -12.46 -21.16
C PRO A 73 -6.04 -11.59 -19.92
N ALA A 74 -4.80 -11.09 -19.76
CA ALA A 74 -4.43 -10.20 -18.66
C ALA A 74 -5.55 -9.16 -18.49
N PRO A 75 -6.14 -9.03 -17.28
CA PRO A 75 -7.33 -8.21 -17.11
C PRO A 75 -6.98 -6.79 -17.52
N LEU A 76 -7.55 -6.35 -18.65
CA LEU A 76 -7.53 -4.95 -19.05
C LEU A 76 -8.13 -4.17 -17.88
N LEU A 77 -7.30 -3.35 -17.24
CA LEU A 77 -7.71 -2.45 -16.17
C LEU A 77 -8.94 -1.67 -16.65
N GLY A 78 -10.00 -1.66 -15.86
CA GLY A 78 -11.21 -0.94 -16.22
C GLY A 78 -10.94 0.57 -16.36
N GLU A 79 -11.81 1.28 -17.09
CA GLU A 79 -11.76 2.74 -17.27
C GLU A 79 -11.75 3.51 -15.94
N HIS A 80 -12.21 2.87 -14.85
CA HIS A 80 -12.24 3.43 -13.50
C HIS A 80 -11.09 2.97 -12.60
N ALA A 81 -10.04 2.36 -13.16
CA ALA A 81 -8.88 1.93 -12.40
C ALA A 81 -8.18 3.14 -11.75
N ARG A 82 -8.02 3.08 -10.44
CA ARG A 82 -7.30 4.09 -9.65
C ARG A 82 -5.93 3.56 -9.28
N ASP A 83 -4.87 4.20 -9.80
CA ASP A 83 -3.50 3.93 -9.36
C ASP A 83 -3.22 4.67 -8.04
N VAL A 84 -2.99 3.89 -6.99
CA VAL A 84 -2.50 4.36 -5.70
C VAL A 84 -1.02 4.04 -5.61
N ASP A 85 -0.22 4.92 -6.19
CA ASP A 85 1.23 4.77 -6.18
C ASP A 85 1.83 5.14 -4.81
N VAL A 86 2.55 4.19 -4.23
CA VAL A 86 3.29 4.36 -2.98
C VAL A 86 4.63 5.05 -3.24
N SER A 87 5.21 4.84 -4.43
CA SER A 87 6.55 5.31 -4.79
C SER A 87 6.60 6.79 -5.18
N GLY A 88 5.61 7.32 -5.91
CA GLY A 88 5.64 8.70 -6.41
C GLY A 88 5.76 9.77 -5.32
N ALA A 89 5.16 9.56 -4.14
CA ALA A 89 5.29 10.49 -3.02
C ALA A 89 6.69 10.45 -2.39
N ALA A 90 7.28 9.26 -2.27
CA ALA A 90 8.66 9.10 -1.79
C ALA A 90 9.66 9.68 -2.79
N PHE A 91 9.43 9.45 -4.08
CA PHE A 91 10.23 10.01 -5.17
C PHE A 91 10.20 11.54 -5.17
N ARG A 92 9.04 12.17 -5.02
CA ARG A 92 8.95 13.64 -4.94
C ARG A 92 9.76 14.21 -3.78
N ASN A 93 9.64 13.62 -2.59
CA ASN A 93 10.42 14.07 -1.43
C ASN A 93 11.91 13.87 -1.64
N LEU A 94 12.29 12.81 -2.36
CA LEU A 94 13.67 12.51 -2.71
C LEU A 94 14.24 13.50 -3.73
N VAL A 95 13.46 13.90 -4.73
CA VAL A 95 13.86 14.91 -5.71
C VAL A 95 14.04 16.27 -5.05
N ILE A 96 13.09 16.68 -4.18
CA ILE A 96 13.18 17.97 -3.48
C ILE A 96 14.36 17.95 -2.49
N GLY A 97 14.43 16.93 -1.63
CA GLY A 97 15.47 16.83 -0.61
C GLY A 97 16.87 16.64 -1.22
N GLY A 98 17.02 15.66 -2.10
CA GLY A 98 18.26 15.38 -2.81
C GLY A 98 18.69 16.54 -3.71
N GLY A 99 17.76 17.14 -4.47
CA GLY A 99 18.05 18.30 -5.30
C GLY A 99 18.56 19.49 -4.49
N THR A 100 17.89 19.81 -3.37
CA THR A 100 18.29 20.92 -2.49
C THR A 100 19.66 20.65 -1.83
N SER A 101 19.88 19.45 -1.29
CA SER A 101 21.16 19.11 -0.66
C SER A 101 22.31 19.06 -1.67
N GLY A 102 22.07 18.54 -2.87
CA GLY A 102 23.06 18.50 -3.94
C GLY A 102 23.44 19.90 -4.41
N PHE A 103 22.44 20.76 -4.62
CA PHE A 103 22.67 22.16 -4.98
C PHE A 103 23.48 22.92 -3.93
N LEU A 104 23.13 22.78 -2.65
CA LEU A 104 23.88 23.41 -1.54
C LEU A 104 25.32 22.90 -1.46
N THR A 105 25.54 21.60 -1.72
CA THR A 105 26.90 21.03 -1.77
C THR A 105 27.74 21.70 -2.86
N VAL A 106 27.17 21.91 -4.05
CA VAL A 106 27.84 22.57 -5.18
C VAL A 106 28.11 24.06 -4.88
N LEU A 107 27.15 24.76 -4.27
CA LEU A 107 27.34 26.15 -3.86
C LEU A 107 28.49 26.32 -2.85
N CYS A 108 28.56 25.44 -1.83
CA CYS A 108 29.67 25.45 -0.88
C CYS A 108 31.02 25.20 -1.58
N ALA A 109 31.08 24.25 -2.52
CA ALA A 109 32.29 23.97 -3.28
C ALA A 109 32.75 25.16 -4.13
N ALA A 110 31.81 25.83 -4.81
CA ALA A 110 32.10 27.03 -5.60
C ALA A 110 32.59 28.20 -4.72
N ALA A 111 31.97 28.41 -3.55
CA ALA A 111 32.38 29.45 -2.60
C ALA A 111 33.78 29.20 -2.02
N LEU A 112 34.14 27.93 -1.77
CA LEU A 112 35.48 27.55 -1.32
C LEU A 112 36.54 27.79 -2.40
N ALA A 113 36.23 27.51 -3.66
CA ALA A 113 37.13 27.75 -4.78
C ALA A 113 37.46 29.25 -4.96
N GLY A 114 36.52 30.15 -4.63
CA GLY A 114 36.70 31.60 -4.75
C GLY A 114 37.32 32.28 -3.53
N SER A 115 37.10 31.76 -2.31
CA SER A 115 37.54 32.41 -1.07
C SER A 115 38.82 31.84 -0.44
N GLY A 116 39.27 30.66 -0.88
CA GLY A 116 40.57 30.07 -0.49
C GLY A 116 40.70 29.58 0.95
N ASN A 117 39.90 30.09 1.90
CA ASN A 117 39.89 29.57 3.27
C ASN A 117 38.53 29.81 3.96
N GLY A 118 37.81 28.71 4.19
CA GLY A 118 36.50 28.74 4.84
C GLY A 118 36.21 27.40 5.50
N PHE A 119 36.88 27.10 6.62
CA PHE A 119 36.67 25.86 7.38
C PHE A 119 35.17 25.56 7.59
N TRP A 120 34.38 26.60 7.91
CA TRP A 120 32.94 26.47 8.10
C TRP A 120 32.19 26.05 6.82
N LEU A 121 32.55 26.61 5.67
CA LEU A 121 31.97 26.24 4.37
C LEU A 121 32.30 24.79 4.00
N TRP A 122 33.50 24.33 4.33
CA TRP A 122 33.90 22.93 4.12
C TRP A 122 33.09 21.96 5.00
N CYS A 123 32.88 22.29 6.28
CA CYS A 123 32.00 21.49 7.15
C CYS A 123 30.58 21.40 6.58
N TRP A 124 30.00 22.52 6.13
CA TRP A 124 28.67 22.52 5.51
C TRP A 124 28.62 21.73 4.21
N GLN A 125 29.66 21.81 3.37
CA GLN A 125 29.77 21.01 2.16
C GLN A 125 29.69 19.51 2.47
N ILE A 126 30.40 19.03 3.50
CA ILE A 126 30.36 17.63 3.91
C ILE A 126 28.98 17.25 4.42
N VAL A 127 28.37 18.08 5.28
CA VAL A 127 27.03 17.81 5.80
C VAL A 127 26.01 17.68 4.67
N PHE A 128 25.99 18.64 3.73
CA PHE A 128 25.09 18.58 2.58
C PHE A 128 25.42 17.42 1.64
N GLY A 129 26.70 17.10 1.45
CA GLY A 129 27.16 15.98 0.65
C GLY A 129 26.71 14.63 1.22
N VAL A 130 26.84 14.44 2.55
CA VAL A 130 26.37 13.24 3.25
C VAL A 130 24.85 13.10 3.14
N VAL A 131 24.11 14.20 3.35
CA VAL A 131 22.65 14.21 3.19
C VAL A 131 22.26 13.87 1.74
N PHE A 132 22.96 14.43 0.76
CA PHE A 132 22.74 14.13 -0.65
C PHE A 132 22.99 12.67 -1.00
N LEU A 133 24.11 12.11 -0.52
CA LEU A 133 24.43 10.68 -0.70
C LEU A 133 23.39 9.79 -0.02
N TRP A 134 22.89 10.17 1.14
CA TRP A 134 21.81 9.46 1.81
C TRP A 134 20.52 9.45 0.98
N PHE A 135 20.16 10.57 0.36
CA PHE A 135 19.04 10.62 -0.59
C PHE A 135 19.29 9.74 -1.82
N LEU A 136 20.49 9.79 -2.40
CA LEU A 136 20.83 8.97 -3.57
C LEU A 136 20.75 7.47 -3.28
N ALA A 137 21.25 7.04 -2.12
CA ALA A 137 21.13 5.66 -1.66
C ALA A 137 19.67 5.25 -1.42
N SER A 138 18.87 6.16 -0.87
CA SER A 138 17.44 5.94 -0.61
C SER A 138 16.59 5.88 -1.88
N ALA A 139 17.09 6.41 -3.01
CA ALA A 139 16.36 6.46 -4.29
C ALA A 139 16.02 5.07 -4.82
N LYS A 140 16.94 4.12 -4.65
CA LYS A 140 16.75 2.74 -5.09
C LYS A 140 15.54 2.08 -4.40
N GLY A 141 15.31 2.39 -3.12
CA GLY A 141 14.14 1.91 -2.38
C GLY A 141 12.84 2.58 -2.85
N ALA A 142 12.88 3.88 -3.11
CA ALA A 142 11.73 4.64 -3.60
C ALA A 142 11.27 4.19 -4.99
N MET A 143 12.19 3.76 -5.87
CA MET A 143 11.86 3.31 -7.23
C MET A 143 11.33 1.87 -7.34
N SER A 144 11.06 1.19 -6.22
CA SER A 144 10.60 -0.22 -6.23
C SER A 144 9.18 -0.46 -6.78
N GLY A 145 8.55 0.56 -7.38
CA GLY A 145 7.27 0.46 -8.09
C GLY A 145 6.11 -0.01 -7.22
N ARG A 146 6.21 0.12 -5.89
CA ARG A 146 5.20 -0.38 -4.97
C ARG A 146 3.92 0.44 -5.09
N GLY A 147 2.79 -0.22 -5.15
CA GLY A 147 1.51 0.46 -5.37
C GLY A 147 0.32 -0.48 -5.25
N PHE A 148 -0.85 0.08 -5.42
CA PHE A 148 -2.08 -0.69 -5.60
C PHE A 148 -2.85 -0.08 -6.75
N LEU A 149 -3.30 -0.91 -7.68
CA LEU A 149 -4.37 -0.52 -8.58
C LEU A 149 -5.68 -1.01 -7.96
N VAL A 150 -6.72 -0.21 -8.04
CA VAL A 150 -8.04 -0.56 -7.49
C VAL A 150 -9.07 -0.24 -8.55
N ASP A 151 -9.87 -1.23 -8.94
CA ASP A 151 -10.98 -1.03 -9.88
C ASP A 151 -12.22 -1.80 -9.39
N ASN A 152 -13.30 -1.79 -10.17
CA ASN A 152 -14.56 -2.46 -9.80
C ASN A 152 -14.48 -4.01 -9.84
N ARG A 153 -13.43 -4.59 -10.41
CA ARG A 153 -13.22 -6.04 -10.52
C ARG A 153 -12.37 -6.58 -9.37
N GLY A 154 -11.36 -5.81 -8.95
CA GLY A 154 -10.48 -6.24 -7.88
C GLY A 154 -9.50 -5.19 -7.37
N ILE A 155 -8.59 -5.68 -6.54
CA ILE A 155 -7.40 -4.96 -6.11
C ILE A 155 -6.17 -5.63 -6.71
N TYR A 156 -5.23 -4.80 -7.15
CA TYR A 156 -4.03 -5.25 -7.81
C TYR A 156 -2.81 -4.73 -7.06
N PRO A 157 -2.29 -5.48 -6.06
CA PRO A 157 -1.03 -5.15 -5.43
C PRO A 157 0.10 -5.15 -6.48
N ARG A 158 0.80 -4.02 -6.58
CA ARG A 158 1.97 -3.84 -7.44
C ARG A 158 3.24 -3.88 -6.59
N THR A 159 4.17 -4.76 -6.93
CA THR A 159 5.47 -4.85 -6.25
C THR A 159 6.57 -5.17 -7.26
N SER A 160 7.61 -4.35 -7.33
CA SER A 160 8.84 -4.64 -8.09
C SER A 160 8.59 -5.06 -9.56
N GLY A 161 7.62 -4.42 -10.22
CA GLY A 161 7.27 -4.70 -11.62
C GLY A 161 6.21 -5.80 -11.82
N GLU A 162 5.84 -6.52 -10.76
CA GLU A 162 4.75 -7.50 -10.80
C GLU A 162 3.44 -6.87 -10.33
N VAL A 163 2.34 -7.27 -10.97
CA VAL A 163 0.98 -6.85 -10.65
C VAL A 163 0.14 -8.12 -10.49
N PHE A 164 -0.47 -8.30 -9.32
CA PHE A 164 -1.26 -9.47 -9.00
C PHE A 164 -2.73 -9.11 -8.95
N ALA A 165 -3.56 -9.63 -9.84
CA ALA A 165 -4.99 -9.35 -9.83
C ALA A 165 -5.69 -10.19 -8.76
N VAL A 166 -6.29 -9.55 -7.77
CA VAL A 166 -7.11 -10.22 -6.77
C VAL A 166 -8.56 -9.74 -6.90
N PRO A 167 -9.47 -10.57 -7.42
CA PRO A 167 -10.88 -10.23 -7.56
C PRO A 167 -11.53 -9.93 -6.20
N TRP A 168 -12.49 -9.01 -6.18
CA TRP A 168 -13.24 -8.70 -4.94
C TRP A 168 -14.02 -9.89 -4.40
N SER A 169 -14.46 -10.80 -5.27
CA SER A 169 -15.15 -12.04 -4.88
C SER A 169 -14.29 -12.98 -4.04
N GLU A 170 -12.97 -12.86 -4.13
CA GLU A 170 -12.02 -13.68 -3.37
C GLU A 170 -11.61 -13.04 -2.04
N ILE A 171 -12.19 -11.88 -1.71
CA ILE A 171 -11.84 -11.08 -0.54
C ILE A 171 -13.08 -10.95 0.35
N THR A 172 -13.00 -11.49 1.57
CA THR A 172 -14.02 -11.25 2.60
C THR A 172 -14.01 -9.80 3.04
N ALA A 173 -12.81 -9.25 3.30
CA ALA A 173 -12.65 -7.94 3.86
C ALA A 173 -11.32 -7.27 3.51
N VAL A 174 -11.33 -5.95 3.53
CA VAL A 174 -10.15 -5.08 3.41
C VAL A 174 -10.24 -3.97 4.44
N GLY A 175 -9.14 -3.74 5.15
CA GLY A 175 -9.06 -2.63 6.10
C GLY A 175 -7.66 -2.10 6.28
N VAL A 176 -7.54 -0.99 7.00
CA VAL A 176 -6.24 -0.39 7.35
C VAL A 176 -5.98 -0.59 8.83
N GLY A 177 -4.99 -1.43 9.12
CA GLY A 177 -4.53 -1.68 10.47
C GLY A 177 -3.47 -0.65 10.91
N SER A 178 -3.62 -0.11 12.11
CA SER A 178 -2.65 0.82 12.72
C SER A 178 -2.07 0.30 14.04
N LEU A 179 -0.78 0.51 14.29
CA LEU A 179 -0.10 0.24 15.56
C LEU A 179 0.19 1.56 16.29
N ARG A 180 0.33 1.51 17.62
CA ARG A 180 0.76 2.68 18.39
C ARG A 180 2.23 3.00 18.07
N PRO A 181 2.65 4.28 18.14
CA PRO A 181 4.07 4.62 18.00
C PRO A 181 4.95 3.92 19.05
N VAL A 182 4.42 3.76 20.26
CA VAL A 182 5.04 3.02 21.36
C VAL A 182 4.06 1.94 21.81
N GLU A 183 4.51 0.70 21.82
CA GLU A 183 3.70 -0.44 22.25
C GLU A 183 4.57 -1.42 23.04
N SER A 184 4.08 -1.88 24.19
CA SER A 184 4.84 -2.75 25.11
C SER A 184 6.26 -2.23 25.43
N ARG A 185 6.38 -0.92 25.71
CA ARG A 185 7.65 -0.19 25.97
C ARG A 185 8.67 -0.23 24.82
N LYS A 186 8.29 -0.67 23.62
CA LYS A 186 9.14 -0.65 22.42
C LYS A 186 8.64 0.36 21.41
N LEU A 187 9.58 1.07 20.78
CA LEU A 187 9.29 1.99 19.68
C LEU A 187 8.95 1.17 18.43
N VAL A 188 7.75 1.37 17.88
CA VAL A 188 7.34 0.73 16.64
C VAL A 188 7.92 1.52 15.47
N HIS A 189 8.67 0.81 14.61
CA HIS A 189 9.24 1.38 13.40
C HIS A 189 8.15 2.05 12.55
N PRO A 190 8.35 3.29 12.06
CA PRO A 190 7.31 4.06 11.36
C PRO A 190 6.65 3.29 10.22
N GLU A 191 7.42 2.58 9.40
CA GLU A 191 6.91 1.77 8.28
C GLU A 191 5.99 0.63 8.70
N ARG A 192 6.14 0.13 9.94
CA ARG A 192 5.30 -0.93 10.48
C ARG A 192 4.00 -0.40 11.06
N ARG A 193 3.88 0.92 11.28
CA ARG A 193 2.75 1.51 12.00
C ARG A 193 1.45 1.39 11.24
N ARG A 194 1.45 1.42 9.91
CA ARG A 194 0.23 1.30 9.09
C ARG A 194 0.38 0.20 8.04
N ALA A 195 -0.68 -0.54 7.82
CA ALA A 195 -0.72 -1.55 6.77
C ALA A 195 -2.14 -1.66 6.19
N LEU A 196 -2.23 -1.91 4.88
CA LEU A 196 -3.43 -2.48 4.27
C LEU A 196 -3.45 -3.97 4.60
N GLU A 197 -4.56 -4.46 5.12
CA GLU A 197 -4.77 -5.88 5.36
C GLU A 197 -5.90 -6.40 4.47
N ILE A 198 -5.63 -7.46 3.73
CA ILE A 198 -6.60 -8.17 2.88
C ILE A 198 -6.92 -9.51 3.54
N PHE A 199 -8.20 -9.79 3.73
CA PHE A 199 -8.73 -11.01 4.33
C PHE A 199 -9.37 -11.87 3.23
N PRO A 200 -8.78 -13.04 2.91
CA PRO A 200 -9.33 -13.93 1.89
C PRO A 200 -10.74 -14.43 2.19
N ALA A 201 -11.51 -14.77 1.15
CA ALA A 201 -12.80 -15.44 1.24
C ALA A 201 -12.67 -16.91 1.65
N ASP A 202 -11.64 -17.59 1.15
CA ASP A 202 -11.46 -19.03 1.32
C ASP A 202 -9.98 -19.40 1.55
N PRO A 203 -9.72 -20.57 2.16
CA PRO A 203 -8.37 -21.05 2.39
C PRO A 203 -7.59 -21.43 1.12
N GLY A 204 -8.27 -21.63 -0.01
CA GLY A 204 -7.64 -21.91 -1.31
C GLY A 204 -6.92 -20.71 -1.93
N PHE A 205 -7.12 -19.52 -1.38
CA PHE A 205 -6.46 -18.28 -1.83
C PHE A 205 -4.93 -18.40 -1.89
N VAL A 206 -4.33 -19.10 -0.93
CA VAL A 206 -2.87 -19.31 -0.87
C VAL A 206 -2.36 -20.06 -2.09
N ALA A 207 -3.11 -21.08 -2.54
CA ALA A 207 -2.74 -21.88 -3.69
C ALA A 207 -2.91 -21.11 -5.02
N ARG A 208 -3.86 -20.17 -5.07
CA ARG A 208 -4.10 -19.33 -6.26
C ARG A 208 -3.12 -18.17 -6.38
N TYR A 209 -2.62 -17.64 -5.26
CA TYR A 209 -1.69 -16.51 -5.22
C TYR A 209 -0.44 -16.81 -4.38
N PRO A 210 0.40 -17.78 -4.78
CA PRO A 210 1.60 -18.15 -4.03
C PRO A 210 2.59 -16.97 -3.89
N GLU A 211 2.61 -16.03 -4.82
CA GLU A 211 3.48 -14.85 -4.80
C GLU A 211 3.10 -13.86 -3.69
N LEU A 212 1.84 -13.90 -3.23
CA LEU A 212 1.39 -13.09 -2.11
C LEU A 212 1.82 -13.65 -0.76
N ASP A 213 2.29 -14.91 -0.69
CA ASP A 213 2.59 -15.60 0.58
C ASP A 213 3.67 -14.89 1.41
N ARG A 214 4.58 -14.14 0.77
CA ARG A 214 5.57 -13.29 1.48
C ARG A 214 4.96 -12.21 2.37
N TRP A 215 3.68 -11.86 2.16
CA TRP A 215 2.93 -10.91 3.00
C TRP A 215 1.88 -11.59 3.87
N ARG A 216 1.79 -12.92 3.84
CA ARG A 216 0.84 -13.67 4.65
C ARG A 216 1.21 -13.58 6.12
N VAL A 217 0.23 -13.24 6.93
CA VAL A 217 0.28 -13.18 8.38
C VAL A 217 -0.86 -14.03 8.92
N GLU A 218 -0.56 -14.87 9.90
CA GLU A 218 -1.55 -15.65 10.64
C GLU A 218 -1.54 -15.19 12.08
N GLU A 219 -2.63 -14.53 12.48
CA GLU A 219 -2.80 -13.92 13.78
C GLU A 219 -4.28 -14.01 14.17
N ALA A 220 -4.60 -13.77 15.44
CA ALA A 220 -6.01 -13.66 15.84
C ALA A 220 -6.72 -12.56 15.01
N PRO A 221 -7.94 -12.82 14.52
CA PRO A 221 -8.67 -11.86 13.71
C PRO A 221 -8.94 -10.59 14.52
N PRO A 222 -8.83 -9.40 13.89
CA PRO A 222 -8.98 -8.13 14.60
C PRO A 222 -10.44 -7.84 14.97
N MET A 223 -11.39 -8.50 14.29
CA MET A 223 -12.83 -8.35 14.46
C MET A 223 -13.49 -9.73 14.34
N GLN A 224 -14.65 -9.89 14.98
CA GLN A 224 -15.44 -11.11 14.85
C GLN A 224 -15.87 -11.33 13.39
N GLY A 225 -15.88 -12.58 12.93
CA GLY A 225 -16.27 -12.95 11.57
C GLY A 225 -15.18 -12.82 10.50
N LEU A 226 -13.99 -12.31 10.84
CA LEU A 226 -12.85 -12.27 9.92
C LEU A 226 -11.95 -13.52 10.05
N PRO A 227 -11.30 -13.96 8.95
CA PRO A 227 -10.32 -15.03 9.02
C PRO A 227 -9.06 -14.57 9.76
N GLY A 228 -8.39 -15.52 10.44
CA GLY A 228 -7.09 -15.27 11.09
C GLY A 228 -5.93 -15.14 10.08
N THR A 229 -6.10 -15.70 8.88
CA THR A 229 -5.16 -15.53 7.77
C THR A 229 -5.44 -14.23 7.04
N ARG A 230 -4.42 -13.39 6.89
CA ARG A 230 -4.50 -12.09 6.19
C ARG A 230 -3.21 -11.75 5.49
N TYR A 231 -3.29 -10.92 4.46
CA TYR A 231 -2.15 -10.42 3.71
C TYR A 231 -1.89 -8.97 4.09
N ARG A 232 -0.70 -8.69 4.63
CA ARG A 232 -0.35 -7.41 5.24
C ARG A 232 0.63 -6.64 4.37
N PHE A 233 0.15 -5.57 3.75
CA PHE A 233 0.96 -4.66 2.95
C PHE A 233 1.27 -3.38 3.72
N HIS A 234 2.53 -3.24 4.14
CA HIS A 234 2.97 -2.06 4.88
C HIS A 234 2.86 -0.78 4.06
N LEU A 235 2.28 0.26 4.68
CA LEU A 235 2.08 1.56 4.07
C LEU A 235 3.06 2.56 4.71
N PRO A 236 3.69 3.46 3.94
CA PRO A 236 4.56 4.49 4.49
C PRO A 236 3.77 5.43 5.41
N ALA A 237 4.34 5.72 6.58
CA ALA A 237 3.66 6.44 7.67
C ALA A 237 3.27 7.88 7.33
N LEU A 238 4.04 8.54 6.46
CA LEU A 238 3.99 10.00 6.26
C LEU A 238 3.06 10.44 5.11
N ASN A 239 2.38 9.51 4.44
CA ASN A 239 1.60 9.82 3.24
C ASN A 239 0.09 9.86 3.49
N ARG A 240 -0.64 10.66 2.71
CA ARG A 240 -2.12 10.61 2.57
C ARG A 240 -2.61 9.30 1.93
N LEU A 241 -1.70 8.36 1.69
CA LEU A 241 -1.94 7.11 0.99
C LEU A 241 -3.00 6.22 1.65
N PRO A 242 -3.04 6.03 2.98
CA PRO A 242 -4.11 5.28 3.61
C PRO A 242 -5.50 5.86 3.32
N LYS A 243 -5.66 7.19 3.33
CA LYS A 243 -6.93 7.85 2.99
C LYS A 243 -7.30 7.71 1.51
N ARG A 244 -6.30 7.77 0.60
CA ARG A 244 -6.53 7.57 -0.84
C ARG A 244 -6.96 6.13 -1.13
N LEU A 245 -6.31 5.17 -0.49
CA LEU A 245 -6.60 3.75 -0.62
C LEU A 245 -7.98 3.42 -0.05
N GLU A 246 -8.31 3.95 1.13
CA GLU A 246 -9.67 3.87 1.70
C GLU A 246 -10.72 4.40 0.71
N LYS A 247 -10.54 5.62 0.18
CA LYS A 247 -11.47 6.19 -0.81
C LYS A 247 -11.56 5.36 -2.10
N ALA A 248 -10.45 4.74 -2.53
CA ALA A 248 -10.43 3.88 -3.70
C ALA A 248 -11.21 2.59 -3.46
N VAL A 249 -10.94 1.89 -2.34
CA VAL A 249 -11.63 0.64 -1.98
C VAL A 249 -13.11 0.89 -1.69
N GLN A 250 -13.46 1.94 -0.94
CA GLN A 250 -14.86 2.29 -0.68
C GLN A 250 -15.65 2.60 -1.95
N ALA A 251 -15.02 3.20 -2.96
CA ALA A 251 -15.68 3.50 -4.22
C ALA A 251 -15.85 2.25 -5.11
N ALA A 252 -14.84 1.37 -5.12
CA ALA A 252 -14.82 0.17 -5.95
C ALA A 252 -15.63 -0.99 -5.37
N ALA A 253 -15.49 -1.22 -4.07
CA ALA A 253 -16.08 -2.36 -3.35
C ALA A 253 -16.44 -1.96 -1.91
N PRO A 254 -17.48 -1.14 -1.70
CA PRO A 254 -17.86 -0.66 -0.36
C PRO A 254 -18.20 -1.80 0.61
N ARG A 255 -18.67 -2.95 0.10
CA ARG A 255 -19.10 -4.11 0.90
C ARG A 255 -17.95 -4.83 1.59
N VAL A 256 -16.75 -4.81 1.02
CA VAL A 256 -15.57 -5.49 1.61
C VAL A 256 -14.80 -4.56 2.55
N TRP A 257 -15.09 -3.26 2.55
CA TRP A 257 -14.36 -2.30 3.37
C TRP A 257 -14.80 -2.38 4.84
N VAL A 258 -13.87 -2.74 5.73
CA VAL A 258 -14.15 -2.86 7.17
C VAL A 258 -13.64 -1.68 8.00
N GLY A 259 -13.12 -0.63 7.35
CA GLY A 259 -12.65 0.56 8.03
C GLY A 259 -11.19 0.52 8.47
N GLN A 260 -10.84 1.52 9.27
CA GLN A 260 -9.55 1.59 9.95
C GLN A 260 -9.69 1.02 11.35
N TYR A 261 -8.77 0.15 11.75
CA TYR A 261 -8.77 -0.43 13.08
C TYR A 261 -7.38 -0.42 13.71
N ARG A 262 -7.36 -0.63 15.03
CA ARG A 262 -6.12 -0.74 15.79
C ARG A 262 -5.69 -2.19 15.85
N ARG A 263 -4.46 -2.45 15.46
CA ARG A 263 -3.83 -3.77 15.60
C ARG A 263 -3.28 -3.91 17.00
N LYS A 264 -3.21 -5.15 17.47
CA LYS A 264 -2.40 -5.53 18.62
C LYS A 264 -1.06 -6.03 18.10
N PRO A 265 0.06 -5.75 18.78
CA PRO A 265 1.33 -6.34 18.42
C PRO A 265 1.24 -7.86 18.65
N PRO A 266 2.04 -8.66 17.92
CA PRO A 266 2.15 -10.08 18.22
C PRO A 266 2.57 -10.24 19.69
N THR A 267 1.89 -11.12 20.41
CA THR A 267 2.30 -11.49 21.76
C THR A 267 3.73 -12.05 21.66
N PRO A 268 4.69 -11.54 22.44
CA PRO A 268 6.03 -12.10 22.42
C PRO A 268 5.94 -13.58 22.79
N SER A 269 6.54 -14.44 21.97
CA SER A 269 6.78 -15.83 22.32
C SER A 269 7.54 -15.86 23.65
N GLN A 270 6.96 -16.49 24.66
CA GLN A 270 7.67 -16.84 25.89
C GLN A 270 8.69 -17.93 25.60
#